data_AF-A0A259H2V7-F1
#
_entry.id   AF-A0A259H2V7-F1
#
_cell.length_a   1.000
_cell.length_b   1.000
_cell.length_c   1.000
_cell.angle_alpha   90.00
_cell.angle_beta   90.00
_cell.angle_gamma   90.00
#
_symmetry.space_group_name_H-M   'P 1'
#
loop_
_entity.id
_entity.type
_entity.pdbx_description
1 polymer ?
#
loop_
_entity_poly.entity_id
_entity_poly.type
_entity_poly.pdbx_seq_one_letter_code
_entity_poly.pdbx_strand_id
1 'polypeptide(L)'
;MIVLVRPQLGENIGKAARAMLNFGLAELRLVSPRDGWPNPSAGPAAAGADVVLEHAQVFETLADAVSDCSHVYATTVRKRGVTKPVLTPEQAAQDIVRAQGRCAI
;
A
#
# COMPACT_ATOMS: atom_id res chain seq x y z
N MET A 1 -5.55 -4.65 0.30
CA MET A 1 -4.20 -4.45 0.87
C MET A 1 -3.58 -3.18 0.31
N ILE A 2 -2.58 -2.61 1.00
CA ILE A 2 -1.83 -1.44 0.52
C ILE A 2 -0.42 -1.84 0.08
N VAL A 3 0.02 -1.36 -1.09
CA VAL A 3 1.36 -1.61 -1.63
C VAL A 3 2.11 -0.29 -1.80
N LEU A 4 3.19 -0.10 -1.03
CA LEU A 4 4.07 1.06 -1.19
C LEU A 4 5.21 0.71 -2.15
N VAL A 5 5.20 1.34 -3.32
CA VAL A 5 6.21 1.09 -4.36
C VAL A 5 7.37 2.08 -4.24
N ARG A 6 8.56 1.57 -3.94
CA ARG A 6 9.81 2.31 -3.73
C ARG A 6 9.63 3.50 -2.76
N PRO A 7 9.07 3.29 -1.55
CA PRO A 7 8.97 4.35 -0.56
C PRO A 7 10.36 4.90 -0.24
N GLN A 8 10.43 6.22 -0.08
CA GLN A 8 11.70 6.94 0.04
C GLN A 8 12.14 7.15 1.49
N LEU A 9 11.22 7.15 2.46
CA LEU A 9 11.53 7.44 3.86
C LEU A 9 10.80 6.44 4.77
N GLY A 10 11.50 5.87 5.75
CA GLY A 10 10.90 5.02 6.78
C GLY A 10 9.74 5.70 7.53
N GLU A 11 9.88 6.99 7.83
CA GLU A 11 8.81 7.77 8.46
C GLU A 11 7.50 7.78 7.65
N ASN A 12 7.60 7.81 6.31
CA ASN A 12 6.41 7.79 5.45
C ASN A 12 5.76 6.41 5.43
N ILE A 13 6.54 5.34 5.57
CA ILE A 13 6.01 3.99 5.77
C ILE A 13 5.24 3.93 7.09
N GLY A 14 5.82 4.47 8.18
CA GLY A 14 5.15 4.56 9.47
C GLY A 14 3.85 5.37 9.42
N LYS A 15 3.88 6.58 8.83
CA LYS A 15 2.68 7.42 8.65
C LYS A 15 1.58 6.72 7.84
N ALA A 16 1.97 5.96 6.80
CA ALA A 16 1.02 5.17 6.02
C ALA A 16 0.41 4.04 6.87
N ALA A 17 1.22 3.30 7.63
CA ALA A 17 0.75 2.26 8.55
C ALA A 17 -0.22 2.81 9.61
N ARG A 18 0.08 4.00 10.17
CA ARG A 18 -0.83 4.71 11.08
C ARG A 18 -2.17 5.02 10.42
N ALA A 19 -2.14 5.57 9.21
CA ALA A 19 -3.35 5.87 8.46
C ALA A 19 -4.15 4.60 8.15
N MET A 20 -3.48 3.51 7.75
CA MET A 20 -4.11 2.21 7.51
C MET A 20 -4.86 1.71 8.75
N LEU A 21 -4.19 1.66 9.91
CA LEU A 21 -4.79 1.09 11.11
C LEU A 21 -5.98 1.91 11.63
N ASN A 22 -5.93 3.25 11.51
CA ASN A 22 -7.07 4.12 11.85
C ASN A 22 -8.35 3.79 11.07
N PHE A 23 -8.22 3.20 9.88
CA PHE A 23 -9.34 2.78 9.03
C PHE A 23 -9.49 1.25 8.95
N GLY A 24 -8.89 0.51 9.88
CA GLY A 24 -9.05 -0.95 9.98
C GLY A 24 -8.27 -1.76 8.94
N LEU A 25 -7.28 -1.17 8.27
CA LEU A 25 -6.41 -1.86 7.32
C LEU A 25 -5.11 -2.29 8.00
N ALA A 26 -4.69 -3.54 7.78
CA ALA A 26 -3.48 -4.10 8.40
C ALA A 26 -2.50 -4.80 7.43
N GLU A 27 -2.90 -5.03 6.19
CA GLU A 27 -2.04 -5.71 5.20
C GLU A 27 -1.21 -4.71 4.40
N LEU A 28 0.09 -4.64 4.70
CA LEU A 28 1.07 -3.79 4.04
C LEU A 28 2.09 -4.61 3.24
N ARG A 29 2.33 -4.22 1.98
CA ARG A 29 3.46 -4.70 1.17
C ARG A 29 4.36 -3.55 0.78
N LEU A 30 5.67 -3.79 0.79
CA LEU A 30 6.70 -2.85 0.39
C LEU A 30 7.44 -3.39 -0.82
N VAL A 31 7.59 -2.59 -1.88
CA VAL A 31 8.36 -2.96 -3.06
C VAL A 31 9.63 -2.12 -3.10
N SER A 32 10.80 -2.77 -2.99
CA SER A 32 12.13 -2.13 -3.03
C SER A 32 12.21 -0.81 -2.25
N PRO A 33 11.94 -0.79 -0.92
CA PRO A 33 12.07 0.42 -0.12
C PRO A 33 13.50 0.97 -0.21
N ARG A 34 13.65 2.27 -0.50
CA ARG A 34 14.96 2.86 -0.84
C ARG A 34 15.98 2.65 0.27
N ASP A 35 15.57 2.88 1.52
CA ASP A 35 16.43 2.84 2.70
C ASP A 35 16.39 1.45 3.37
N GLY A 36 15.91 0.42 2.67
CA GLY A 36 15.78 -0.95 3.19
C GLY A 36 14.63 -1.18 4.17
N TRP A 37 14.50 -2.42 4.61
CA TRP A 37 13.52 -2.86 5.61
C TRP A 37 14.10 -4.02 6.45
N PRO A 38 13.86 -4.08 7.78
CA PRO A 38 13.13 -3.12 8.61
C PRO A 38 13.83 -1.76 8.73
N ASN A 39 13.06 -0.70 8.96
CA ASN A 39 13.58 0.67 9.09
C ASN A 39 13.21 1.27 10.47
N PRO A 40 14.19 1.56 11.35
CA PRO A 40 13.93 2.11 12.69
C PRO A 40 13.12 3.41 12.73
N SER A 41 13.17 4.23 11.67
CA SER A 41 12.40 5.49 11.60
C SER A 41 10.91 5.27 11.33
N ALA A 42 10.48 4.05 10.96
CA ALA A 42 9.07 3.75 10.70
C ALA A 42 8.26 3.60 12.00
N GLY A 43 8.81 2.96 13.03
CA GLY A 43 8.11 2.66 14.30
C GLY A 43 7.57 3.92 14.99
N PRO A 44 8.42 4.92 15.32
CA PRO A 44 7.96 6.15 15.96
C PRO A 44 6.87 6.88 15.15
N ALA A 45 6.96 6.84 13.82
CA ALA A 45 5.99 7.48 12.92
C ALA A 45 4.66 6.72 12.80
N ALA A 46 4.66 5.41 13.09
CA ALA A 46 3.47 4.55 13.08
C ALA A 46 2.54 4.78 14.27
N ALA A 47 3.04 5.36 15.37
CA ALA A 47 2.25 5.79 16.52
C ALA A 47 1.26 4.72 17.02
N GLY A 48 1.75 3.51 17.29
CA GLY A 48 0.94 2.38 17.76
C GLY A 48 0.41 1.47 16.67
N ALA A 49 0.71 1.75 15.39
CA ALA A 49 0.41 0.85 14.28
C ALA A 49 1.51 -0.21 14.02
N ASP A 50 2.20 -0.64 15.08
CA ASP A 50 3.32 -1.58 15.03
C ASP A 50 2.93 -2.90 14.37
N VAL A 51 1.70 -3.39 14.63
CA VAL A 51 1.14 -4.61 14.03
C VAL A 51 1.16 -4.58 12.49
N VAL A 52 1.01 -3.41 11.87
CA VAL A 52 1.04 -3.28 10.40
C VAL A 52 2.48 -3.39 9.89
N LEU A 53 3.43 -2.84 10.63
CA LEU A 53 4.86 -2.87 10.27
C LEU A 53 5.46 -4.27 10.50
N GLU A 54 5.10 -4.93 11.60
CA GLU A 54 5.56 -6.27 11.96
C GLU A 54 5.15 -7.31 10.92
N HIS A 55 3.94 -7.18 10.36
CA HIS A 55 3.42 -8.07 9.32
C HIS A 55 3.71 -7.57 7.89
N ALA A 56 4.47 -6.48 7.74
CA ALA A 56 4.77 -5.94 6.41
C ALA A 56 5.65 -6.91 5.61
N GLN A 57 5.20 -7.24 4.40
CA GLN A 57 5.93 -8.12 3.48
C GLN A 57 6.75 -7.30 2.48
N VAL A 58 7.98 -7.70 2.21
CA VAL A 58 8.90 -6.99 1.30
C VAL A 58 9.09 -7.80 0.02
N PHE A 59 9.04 -7.11 -1.12
CA PHE A 59 9.19 -7.68 -2.44
C PHE A 59 10.21 -6.89 -3.26
N GLU A 60 10.88 -7.56 -4.20
CA GLU A 60 11.80 -6.92 -5.14
C GLU A 60 11.07 -6.26 -6.31
N THR A 61 9.91 -6.80 -6.73
CA THR A 61 9.17 -6.26 -7.86
C THR A 61 7.70 -6.03 -7.51
N LEU A 62 7.08 -5.08 -8.24
CA LEU A 62 5.65 -4.84 -8.12
C LEU A 62 4.85 -6.06 -8.59
N ALA A 63 5.33 -6.78 -9.60
CA ALA A 63 4.66 -7.96 -10.12
C ALA A 63 4.53 -9.05 -9.05
N ASP A 64 5.60 -9.32 -8.29
CA ASP A 64 5.58 -10.29 -7.20
C ASP A 64 4.64 -9.84 -6.08
N ALA A 65 4.70 -8.55 -5.73
CA ALA A 65 3.89 -7.96 -4.67
C ALA A 65 2.38 -7.93 -4.95
N VAL A 66 1.93 -8.19 -6.18
CA VAL A 66 0.50 -8.25 -6.53
C VAL A 66 0.11 -9.55 -7.22
N SER A 67 1.01 -10.55 -7.23
CA SER A 67 0.84 -11.80 -7.97
C SER A 67 -0.38 -12.64 -7.55
N ASP A 68 -0.86 -12.44 -6.33
CA ASP A 68 -2.03 -13.09 -5.74
C ASP A 68 -3.30 -12.21 -5.76
N CYS A 69 -3.28 -11.08 -6.47
CA CYS A 69 -4.37 -10.12 -6.55
C CYS A 69 -5.13 -10.24 -7.87
N SER A 70 -6.46 -10.40 -7.78
CA SER A 70 -7.35 -10.37 -8.94
C SER A 70 -7.56 -8.95 -9.47
N HIS A 71 -7.42 -7.94 -8.59
CA HIS A 71 -7.65 -6.54 -8.90
C HIS A 71 -6.51 -5.66 -8.36
N VAL A 72 -6.00 -4.76 -9.21
CA VAL A 72 -4.93 -3.82 -8.86
C VAL A 72 -5.33 -2.42 -9.26
N TYR A 73 -5.35 -1.51 -8.30
CA TYR A 73 -5.65 -0.09 -8.47
C TYR A 73 -4.34 0.70 -8.36
N ALA A 74 -4.19 1.74 -9.18
CA ALA A 74 -3.01 2.60 -9.13
C ALA A 74 -3.42 4.02 -8.75
N THR A 75 -2.88 4.52 -7.63
CA THR A 75 -3.12 5.90 -7.19
C THR A 75 -2.25 6.88 -7.98
N THR A 76 -2.85 7.96 -8.49
CA THR A 76 -2.13 9.01 -9.21
C THR A 76 -2.75 10.37 -8.95
N VAL A 77 -1.91 11.40 -8.75
CA VAL A 77 -2.36 12.79 -8.52
C VAL A 77 -2.61 13.55 -9.83
N ARG A 78 -2.25 12.95 -10.98
CA ARG A 78 -2.44 13.53 -12.31
C ARG A 78 -2.89 12.47 -13.30
N LYS A 79 -3.66 12.88 -14.30
CA LYS A 79 -4.02 12.00 -15.42
C LYS A 79 -2.74 11.51 -16.07
N ARG A 80 -2.66 10.19 -16.28
CA ARG A 80 -1.60 9.58 -17.08
C ARG A 80 -2.16 9.30 -18.47
N GLY A 81 -1.33 9.39 -19.51
CA GLY A 81 -1.69 9.08 -20.89
C GLY A 81 -1.88 7.57 -21.15
N VAL A 82 -2.36 6.83 -20.15
CA VAL A 82 -2.57 5.39 -20.21
C VAL A 82 -4.07 5.14 -20.32
N THR A 83 -4.48 4.28 -21.25
CA THR A 83 -5.87 3.89 -21.44
C THR A 83 -6.30 2.94 -20.31
N LYS A 84 -6.63 3.51 -19.16
CA LYS A 84 -7.22 2.81 -18.01
C LYS A 84 -8.47 3.56 -17.53
N PRO A 85 -9.50 2.85 -17.05
CA PRO A 85 -10.60 3.50 -16.35
C PRO A 85 -10.05 4.34 -15.19
N VAL A 86 -10.53 5.58 -15.08
CA VAL A 86 -10.17 6.48 -13.98
C VAL A 86 -11.36 6.56 -13.05
N LEU A 87 -11.13 6.21 -11.79
CA LEU A 87 -12.12 6.24 -10.72
C LEU A 87 -11.75 7.32 -9.71
N THR A 88 -12.75 7.94 -9.10
CA THR A 88 -12.53 8.69 -7.86
C THR A 88 -12.22 7.72 -6.71
N PRO A 89 -11.65 8.19 -5.58
CA PRO A 89 -11.44 7.33 -4.41
C PRO A 89 -12.73 6.66 -3.90
N GLU A 90 -13.86 7.38 -3.94
CA GLU A 90 -15.16 6.84 -3.54
C GLU A 90 -15.63 5.73 -4.49
N GLN A 91 -15.50 5.94 -5.81
CA GLN A 91 -15.85 4.92 -6.81
C GLN A 91 -14.96 3.68 -6.67
N ALA A 92 -13.66 3.86 -6.50
CA ALA A 92 -12.72 2.75 -6.31
C ALA A 92 -13.02 1.98 -5.02
N ALA A 93 -13.37 2.66 -3.92
CA ALA A 93 -13.73 1.99 -2.67
C ALA A 93 -14.99 1.13 -2.83
N GLN A 94 -16.03 1.63 -3.51
CA GLN A 94 -17.25 0.86 -3.79
C GLN A 94 -16.97 -0.36 -4.69
N ASP A 95 -16.07 -0.20 -5.67
CA ASP A 95 -15.64 -1.27 -6.57
C ASP A 95 -14.88 -2.37 -5.81
N ILE A 96 -13.91 -1.98 -4.96
CA ILE A 96 -13.10 -2.90 -4.14
C ILE A 96 -13.97 -3.73 -3.20
N VAL A 97 -15.00 -3.15 -2.58
CA VAL A 97 -15.90 -3.87 -1.66
C VAL A 97 -16.74 -4.93 -2.40
N ARG A 98 -17.00 -4.74 -3.70
CA ARG A 98 -17.79 -5.65 -4.53
C ARG A 98 -16.95 -6.68 -5.29
N ALA A 99 -15.65 -6.42 -5.45
CA ALA A 99 -14.74 -7.27 -6.19
C ALA A 99 -14.58 -8.65 -5.54
N GLN A 100 -14.40 -9.68 -6.37
CA GLN A 100 -14.11 -11.04 -5.91
C GLN A 100 -12.60 -11.30 -5.95
N GLY A 101 -12.06 -11.85 -4.86
CA GLY A 101 -10.61 -12.10 -4.72
C GLY A 101 -9.87 -10.91 -4.09
N ARG A 102 -8.54 -11.00 -4.03
CA ARG A 102 -7.72 -9.99 -3.35
C ARG A 102 -7.58 -8.74 -4.21
N CYS A 103 -7.69 -7.58 -3.55
CA CYS A 103 -7.47 -6.26 -4.13
C CYS A 103 -6.20 -5.61 -3.56
N ALA A 104 -5.40 -5.02 -4.43
CA ALA A 104 -4.24 -4.19 -4.07
C ALA A 104 -4.41 -2.76 -4.57
N ILE A 105 -3.99 -1.79 -3.75
CA ILE A 105 -3.92 -0.36 -4.08
C ILE A 105 -2.47 0.10 -3.95
#